data_AF-A0A060ST25-F1
#
_entry.id   AF-A0A060ST25-F1
#
_cell.length_a   1.000
_cell.length_b   1.000
_cell.length_c   1.000
_cell.angle_alpha   90.00
_cell.angle_beta   90.00
_cell.angle_gamma   90.00
#
_symmetry.space_group_name_H-M   'P 1'
#
loop_
_entity.id
_entity.type
_entity.pdbx_description
1 polymer ?
#
loop_
_entity_poly.entity_id
_entity_poly.type
_entity_poly.pdbx_seq_one_letter_code
_entity_poly.pdbx_strand_id
1 'polypeptide(L)'
;MSSSAPPSPSSSASPTPTTSPTPKRPLPSEPELTPSGRRKPKTKHEESPFTHFGRHYVRAIEMFTLPSTIITAGLLRDPDANENGYSALENRHYSSFQMLIKLVPTFTIILEKDDASPQDVQKWLDNFANCLSQGASGAKSDDTSSLRGAVIDWLKKDFRGDDDAKDLDREVKVGRGFRNPITGRLLCPTILDWTDENVRTELLNSTAKIDGNLVNGSHWPSFLYAGIFNSDLPWVGFLQGKYLLRTYCHIFTSPSSAKGDTVAPTSARSTRCGNAAIFGMTEVTPASIAYAAAQLFFALSESAVFSKTQKTCDALGLYNAIRDWFEEPVFTVEHQALLSWWNRQVFPARHAHQSTLNHGLEQMREARRKQAALAQAPSVGNDEEEAPRDNVGTKQ
;
A
#
# COMPACT_ATOMS: atom_id res chain seq x y z
N MET A 1 -37.21 -78.85 43.06
CA MET A 1 -38.06 -78.07 43.98
C MET A 1 -37.20 -77.63 45.16
N SER A 2 -37.25 -76.33 45.50
CA SER A 2 -36.77 -75.65 46.73
C SER A 2 -35.24 -75.62 46.97
N SER A 3 -34.57 -74.45 46.85
CA SER A 3 -34.38 -73.40 47.89
C SER A 3 -33.69 -73.98 49.13
N SER A 4 -32.52 -73.55 49.62
CA SER A 4 -32.13 -72.20 50.09
C SER A 4 -30.64 -72.22 50.52
N ALA A 5 -29.93 -71.08 50.49
CA ALA A 5 -28.57 -70.85 51.05
C ALA A 5 -28.52 -71.00 52.60
N PRO A 6 -27.35 -71.03 53.34
CA PRO A 6 -26.21 -70.06 53.39
C PRO A 6 -24.84 -70.68 53.90
N PRO A 7 -23.85 -70.01 54.58
CA PRO A 7 -23.30 -68.64 54.60
C PRO A 7 -21.75 -68.50 54.36
N SER A 8 -21.30 -67.24 54.23
CA SER A 8 -20.01 -66.51 54.41
C SER A 8 -18.65 -67.23 54.68
N PRO A 9 -17.51 -66.62 54.27
CA PRO A 9 -16.70 -65.88 55.26
C PRO A 9 -15.99 -64.60 54.77
N SER A 10 -15.52 -63.84 55.76
CA SER A 10 -14.72 -62.60 55.72
C SER A 10 -13.29 -62.77 55.15
N SER A 11 -12.73 -61.71 54.55
CA SER A 11 -11.53 -60.96 55.04
C SER A 11 -10.76 -60.23 53.93
N SER A 12 -10.42 -58.98 54.24
CA SER A 12 -9.25 -58.15 53.85
C SER A 12 -8.51 -58.37 52.53
N ALA A 13 -8.41 -57.30 51.71
CA ALA A 13 -7.14 -56.86 51.10
C ALA A 13 -7.19 -55.39 50.63
N SER A 14 -6.08 -54.71 50.91
CA SER A 14 -5.56 -53.34 50.67
C SER A 14 -5.83 -52.63 49.32
N PRO A 15 -5.57 -51.30 49.22
CA PRO A 15 -6.09 -50.44 48.15
C PRO A 15 -5.27 -50.48 46.86
N THR A 16 -5.95 -50.42 45.71
CA THR A 16 -5.37 -50.15 44.40
C THR A 16 -5.30 -48.64 44.14
N PRO A 17 -4.24 -48.14 43.48
CA PRO A 17 -3.98 -46.71 43.33
C PRO A 17 -4.96 -46.05 42.36
N THR A 18 -5.59 -44.96 42.81
CA THR A 18 -6.37 -44.06 41.98
C THR A 18 -5.45 -43.35 40.99
N THR A 19 -5.36 -43.83 39.77
CA THR A 19 -4.79 -43.06 38.65
C THR A 19 -5.76 -41.93 38.31
N SER A 20 -5.42 -40.72 38.72
CA SER A 20 -6.04 -39.48 38.24
C SER A 20 -5.88 -39.38 36.72
N PRO A 21 -6.94 -39.11 35.94
CA PRO A 21 -6.81 -38.91 34.50
C PRO A 21 -6.05 -37.61 34.24
N THR A 22 -4.93 -37.72 33.52
CA THR A 22 -4.23 -36.59 32.90
C THR A 22 -5.22 -35.70 32.13
N PRO A 23 -5.14 -34.36 32.25
CA PRO A 23 -6.02 -33.48 31.50
C PRO A 23 -5.71 -33.62 30.00
N LYS A 24 -6.70 -34.11 29.25
CA LYS A 24 -6.62 -34.24 27.79
C LYS A 24 -6.37 -32.85 27.20
N ARG A 25 -5.30 -32.74 26.40
CA ARG A 25 -5.03 -31.60 25.52
C ARG A 25 -6.33 -31.21 24.79
N PRO A 26 -6.77 -29.94 24.83
CA PRO A 26 -7.95 -29.52 24.11
C PRO A 26 -7.77 -29.83 22.61
N LEU A 27 -8.71 -30.57 22.04
CA LEU A 27 -8.74 -30.80 20.59
C LEU A 27 -9.10 -29.49 19.88
N PRO A 28 -8.52 -29.22 18.69
CA PRO A 28 -8.98 -28.13 17.85
C PRO A 28 -10.47 -28.29 17.57
N SER A 29 -11.24 -27.21 17.68
CA SER A 29 -12.63 -27.19 17.24
C SER A 29 -12.67 -27.50 15.73
N GLU A 30 -13.51 -28.46 15.33
CA GLU A 30 -13.73 -28.72 13.91
C GLU A 30 -14.26 -27.44 13.24
N PRO A 31 -13.69 -27.04 12.09
CA PRO A 31 -14.18 -25.87 11.39
C PRO A 31 -15.60 -26.14 10.89
N GLU A 32 -16.57 -25.32 11.31
CA GLU A 32 -17.91 -25.42 10.76
C GLU A 32 -17.86 -25.16 9.25
N LEU A 33 -18.43 -26.08 8.47
CA LEU A 33 -18.51 -25.96 7.02
C LEU A 33 -19.93 -25.52 6.60
N THR A 34 -20.01 -24.80 5.48
CA THR A 34 -21.24 -24.58 4.73
C THR A 34 -21.67 -25.88 4.06
N PRO A 35 -22.93 -26.00 3.59
CA PRO A 35 -23.37 -27.14 2.78
C PRO A 35 -22.51 -27.39 1.52
N SER A 36 -21.79 -26.37 1.05
CA SER A 36 -20.85 -26.43 -0.08
C SER A 36 -19.42 -26.83 0.30
N GLY A 37 -19.17 -27.23 1.55
CA GLY A 37 -17.85 -27.65 2.03
C GLY A 37 -16.85 -26.50 2.26
N ARG A 38 -17.29 -25.24 2.17
CA ARG A 38 -16.45 -24.08 2.51
C ARG A 38 -16.52 -23.82 4.01
N ARG A 39 -15.43 -23.34 4.62
CA ARG A 39 -15.49 -22.90 6.02
C ARG A 39 -16.53 -21.80 6.18
N LYS A 40 -17.39 -21.90 7.20
CA LYS A 40 -18.33 -20.84 7.55
C LYS A 40 -17.55 -19.57 7.89
N PRO A 41 -18.02 -18.40 7.45
CA PRO A 41 -17.45 -17.12 7.86
C PRO A 41 -17.52 -17.00 9.38
N LYS A 42 -16.40 -16.67 10.03
CA LYS A 42 -16.39 -16.32 11.45
C LYS A 42 -17.20 -15.04 11.69
N THR A 43 -17.85 -14.93 12.84
CA THR A 43 -18.49 -13.66 13.22
C THR A 43 -17.42 -12.58 13.46
N LYS A 44 -17.78 -11.29 13.32
CA LYS A 44 -16.83 -10.17 13.50
C LYS A 44 -16.16 -10.16 14.89
N HIS A 45 -16.79 -10.78 15.89
CA HIS A 45 -16.25 -10.92 17.25
C HIS A 45 -15.27 -12.10 17.42
N GLU A 46 -15.28 -13.06 16.48
CA GLU A 46 -14.38 -14.23 16.46
C GLU A 46 -13.14 -14.01 15.58
N GLU A 47 -13.12 -12.93 14.79
CA GLU A 47 -12.02 -12.62 13.91
C GLU A 47 -10.88 -11.97 14.71
N SER A 48 -9.73 -12.62 14.70
CA SER A 48 -8.52 -12.10 15.35
C SER A 48 -8.21 -10.69 14.82
N PRO A 49 -7.86 -9.72 15.68
CA PRO A 49 -7.45 -8.38 15.23
C PRO A 49 -6.24 -8.44 14.28
N PHE A 50 -5.43 -9.50 14.36
CA PHE A 50 -4.30 -9.74 13.47
C PHE A 50 -4.71 -10.00 12.02
N THR A 51 -5.92 -10.52 11.77
CA THR A 51 -6.45 -10.66 10.41
C THR A 51 -6.62 -9.29 9.76
N HIS A 52 -7.01 -8.27 10.53
CA HIS A 52 -7.10 -6.91 10.03
C HIS A 52 -5.72 -6.38 9.61
N PHE A 53 -4.69 -6.55 10.44
CA PHE A 53 -3.31 -6.14 10.10
C PHE A 53 -2.78 -6.84 8.86
N GLY A 54 -3.15 -8.11 8.63
CA GLY A 54 -2.81 -8.84 7.40
C GLY A 54 -3.28 -8.13 6.12
N ARG A 55 -4.42 -7.44 6.18
CA ARG A 55 -4.97 -6.67 5.05
C ARG A 55 -4.12 -5.46 4.70
N HIS A 56 -3.51 -4.81 5.68
CA HIS A 56 -2.60 -3.68 5.43
C HIS A 56 -1.20 -4.16 5.04
N TYR A 57 -0.71 -5.19 5.74
CA TYR A 57 0.58 -5.81 5.48
C TYR A 57 0.76 -6.16 4.00
N VAL A 58 -0.23 -6.83 3.40
CA VAL A 58 -0.14 -7.23 1.98
C VAL A 58 -0.11 -6.06 1.01
N ARG A 59 -0.76 -4.96 1.39
CA ARG A 59 -0.91 -3.76 0.56
C ARG A 59 0.30 -2.86 0.64
N ALA A 60 0.92 -2.72 1.81
CA ALA A 60 1.90 -1.67 2.07
C ALA A 60 3.28 -2.17 2.51
N ILE A 61 3.43 -3.46 2.80
CA ILE A 61 4.69 -4.04 3.31
C ILE A 61 5.20 -5.13 2.37
N GLU A 62 4.43 -6.21 2.19
CA GLU A 62 4.88 -7.36 1.40
C GLU A 62 3.71 -8.18 0.83
N MET A 63 3.66 -8.32 -0.49
CA MET A 63 2.52 -8.90 -1.22
C MET A 63 2.63 -10.41 -1.47
N PHE A 64 3.84 -10.88 -1.78
CA PHE A 64 4.10 -12.19 -2.37
C PHE A 64 4.89 -13.14 -1.48
N THR A 65 5.69 -12.63 -0.54
CA THR A 65 6.34 -13.45 0.48
C THR A 65 5.38 -13.78 1.62
N LEU A 66 5.40 -15.03 2.07
CA LEU A 66 4.54 -15.49 3.17
C LEU A 66 4.89 -14.73 4.47
N PRO A 67 3.90 -14.32 5.27
CA PRO A 67 4.14 -13.68 6.56
C PRO A 67 5.04 -14.51 7.48
N SER A 68 4.91 -15.84 7.48
CA SER A 68 5.78 -16.73 8.26
C SER A 68 7.24 -16.60 7.85
N THR A 69 7.54 -16.54 6.54
CA THR A 69 8.90 -16.35 6.03
C THR A 69 9.48 -15.01 6.48
N ILE A 70 8.69 -13.93 6.45
CA ILE A 70 9.14 -12.61 6.93
C ILE A 70 9.39 -12.61 8.43
N ILE A 71 8.49 -13.22 9.22
CA ILE A 71 8.66 -13.36 10.67
C ILE A 71 9.93 -14.15 10.99
N THR A 72 10.14 -15.30 10.35
CA THR A 72 11.35 -16.11 10.54
C THR A 72 12.62 -15.35 10.15
N ALA A 73 12.63 -14.66 9.01
CA ALA A 73 13.78 -13.85 8.60
C ALA A 73 14.11 -12.75 9.61
N GLY A 74 13.08 -12.14 10.21
CA GLY A 74 13.22 -11.15 11.26
C GLY A 74 13.82 -11.69 12.55
N LEU A 75 13.29 -12.81 13.04
CA LEU A 75 13.71 -13.44 14.29
C LEU A 75 15.10 -14.08 14.21
N LEU A 76 15.52 -14.52 13.01
CA LEU A 76 16.85 -15.10 12.78
C LEU A 76 17.90 -14.05 12.38
N ARG A 77 17.52 -12.78 12.20
CA ARG A 77 18.47 -11.72 11.88
C ARG A 77 19.36 -11.47 13.09
N ASP A 78 20.67 -11.46 12.87
CA ASP A 78 21.62 -10.95 13.85
C ASP A 78 21.46 -9.41 13.92
N PRO A 79 21.05 -8.84 15.07
CA PRO A 79 20.84 -7.41 15.21
C PRO A 79 22.13 -6.59 15.07
N ASP A 80 23.30 -7.20 15.30
CA ASP A 80 24.60 -6.54 15.26
C ASP A 80 25.32 -6.72 13.91
N ALA A 81 24.77 -7.54 13.01
CA ALA A 81 25.38 -7.82 11.72
C ALA A 81 25.18 -6.69 10.71
N ASN A 82 26.25 -6.37 9.98
CA ASN A 82 26.22 -5.40 8.88
C ASN A 82 25.34 -5.91 7.73
N GLU A 83 24.50 -5.04 7.16
CA GLU A 83 23.62 -5.35 6.02
C GLU A 83 24.35 -5.91 4.80
N ASN A 84 25.61 -5.52 4.59
CA ASN A 84 26.45 -6.04 3.51
C ASN A 84 26.79 -7.54 3.66
N GLY A 85 26.56 -8.12 4.83
CA GLY A 85 26.71 -9.56 5.08
C GLY A 85 25.54 -10.42 4.57
N TYR A 86 24.48 -9.80 4.05
CA TYR A 86 23.25 -10.47 3.61
C TYR A 86 22.93 -10.14 2.16
N SER A 87 22.21 -11.04 1.50
CA SER A 87 21.68 -10.79 0.16
C SER A 87 20.63 -9.67 0.17
N ALA A 88 20.41 -9.05 -1.00
CA ALA A 88 19.38 -8.03 -1.17
C ALA A 88 17.98 -8.53 -0.74
N LEU A 89 17.66 -9.80 -1.05
CA LEU A 89 16.38 -10.39 -0.66
C LEU A 89 16.26 -10.58 0.86
N GLU A 90 17.32 -10.97 1.55
CA GLU A 90 17.33 -11.08 3.02
C GLU A 90 17.19 -9.71 3.67
N ASN A 91 17.86 -8.68 3.14
CA ASN A 91 17.72 -7.30 3.61
C ASN A 91 16.30 -6.77 3.40
N ARG A 92 15.68 -7.08 2.25
CA ARG A 92 14.26 -6.76 1.99
C ARG A 92 13.34 -7.47 2.98
N HIS A 93 13.55 -8.77 3.22
CA HIS A 93 12.73 -9.52 4.18
C HIS A 93 12.84 -8.95 5.60
N TYR A 94 14.07 -8.60 6.03
CA TYR A 94 14.29 -7.98 7.33
C TYR A 94 13.64 -6.60 7.43
N SER A 95 13.75 -5.76 6.39
CA SER A 95 13.05 -4.47 6.33
C SER A 95 11.53 -4.62 6.42
N SER A 96 10.96 -5.60 5.72
CA SER A 96 9.54 -5.94 5.79
C SER A 96 9.14 -6.40 7.20
N PHE A 97 9.98 -7.17 7.88
CA PHE A 97 9.76 -7.54 9.27
C PHE A 97 9.76 -6.33 10.20
N GLN A 98 10.73 -5.42 10.08
CA GLN A 98 10.76 -4.19 10.87
C GLN A 98 9.50 -3.34 10.68
N MET A 99 8.99 -3.25 9.45
CA MET A 99 7.72 -2.58 9.16
C MET A 99 6.52 -3.31 9.76
N LEU A 100 6.52 -4.65 9.78
CA LEU A 100 5.48 -5.44 10.44
C LEU A 100 5.46 -5.20 11.95
N ILE A 101 6.62 -5.09 12.61
CA ILE A 101 6.70 -4.77 14.04
C ILE A 101 6.15 -3.38 14.34
N LYS A 102 6.46 -2.39 13.50
CA LYS A 102 5.89 -1.04 13.62
C LYS A 102 4.37 -1.04 13.44
N LEU A 103 3.85 -1.88 12.54
CA LEU A 103 2.41 -2.04 12.29
C LEU A 103 1.70 -2.73 13.46
N VAL A 104 2.35 -3.70 14.09
CA VAL A 104 1.78 -4.48 15.21
C VAL A 104 2.71 -4.40 16.43
N PRO A 105 2.74 -3.27 17.17
CA PRO A 105 3.63 -3.10 18.31
C PRO A 105 3.43 -4.14 19.42
N THR A 106 2.24 -4.74 19.52
CA THR A 106 1.95 -5.81 20.48
C THR A 106 2.67 -7.12 20.16
N PHE A 107 3.31 -7.24 19.00
CA PHE A 107 4.09 -8.41 18.63
C PHE A 107 5.26 -8.66 19.59
N THR A 108 6.06 -7.62 19.88
CA THR A 108 7.24 -7.75 20.76
C THR A 108 6.85 -8.04 22.20
N ILE A 109 5.80 -7.37 22.69
CA ILE A 109 5.26 -7.55 24.04
C ILE A 109 4.90 -9.01 24.34
N ILE A 110 4.45 -9.77 23.32
CA ILE A 110 4.06 -11.17 23.51
C ILE A 110 5.28 -12.11 23.48
N LEU A 111 6.31 -11.77 22.70
CA LEU A 111 7.56 -12.53 22.66
C LEU A 111 8.40 -12.35 23.92
N GLU A 112 8.33 -11.19 24.55
CA GLU A 112 9.10 -10.82 25.76
C GLU A 112 8.41 -11.27 27.06
N LYS A 113 7.35 -12.10 27.00
CA LYS A 113 6.70 -12.63 28.21
C LYS A 113 7.55 -13.72 28.85
N ASP A 114 8.13 -13.40 30.01
CA ASP A 114 9.05 -14.28 30.76
C ASP A 114 8.47 -15.67 31.10
N ASP A 115 7.15 -15.80 31.26
CA ASP A 115 6.51 -17.05 31.70
C ASP A 115 6.04 -17.96 30.53
N ALA A 116 6.29 -17.59 29.26
CA ALA A 116 5.79 -18.36 28.11
C ALA A 116 6.71 -19.53 27.75
N SER A 117 6.16 -20.74 27.64
CA SER A 117 6.93 -21.88 27.15
C SER A 117 7.30 -21.72 25.67
N PRO A 118 8.43 -22.29 25.17
CA PRO A 118 8.78 -22.22 23.76
C PRO A 118 7.69 -22.75 22.81
N GLN A 119 6.90 -23.73 23.27
CA GLN A 119 5.79 -24.31 22.50
C GLN A 119 4.62 -23.33 22.37
N ASP A 120 4.34 -22.55 23.44
CA ASP A 120 3.29 -21.54 23.42
C ASP A 120 3.67 -20.36 22.53
N VAL A 121 4.94 -19.95 22.55
CA VAL A 121 5.48 -18.92 21.65
C VAL A 121 5.37 -19.37 20.19
N GLN A 122 5.80 -20.59 19.87
CA GLN A 122 5.70 -21.12 18.50
C GLN A 122 4.24 -21.18 18.03
N LYS A 123 3.34 -21.70 18.88
CA LYS A 123 1.91 -21.75 18.56
C LYS A 123 1.33 -20.35 18.33
N TRP A 124 1.76 -19.36 19.10
CA TRP A 124 1.34 -17.98 18.92
C TRP A 124 1.86 -17.41 17.58
N LEU A 125 3.14 -17.62 17.24
CA LEU A 125 3.74 -17.21 15.97
C LEU A 125 3.00 -17.81 14.76
N ASP A 126 2.70 -19.11 14.81
CA ASP A 126 1.96 -19.80 13.76
C ASP A 126 0.54 -19.21 13.60
N ASN A 127 -0.16 -18.97 14.71
CA ASN A 127 -1.47 -18.35 14.70
C ASN A 127 -1.43 -16.92 14.14
N PHE A 128 -0.42 -16.14 14.54
CA PHE A 128 -0.22 -14.77 14.07
C PHE A 128 0.03 -14.74 12.56
N ALA A 129 0.98 -15.54 12.07
CA ALA A 129 1.28 -15.66 10.64
C ALA A 129 0.07 -16.13 9.82
N ASN A 130 -0.73 -17.05 10.36
CA ASN A 130 -1.97 -17.52 9.74
C ASN A 130 -3.03 -16.41 9.65
N CYS A 131 -3.20 -15.61 10.71
CA CYS A 131 -4.12 -14.47 10.69
C CYS A 131 -3.69 -13.43 9.64
N LEU A 132 -2.39 -13.08 9.60
CA LEU A 132 -1.86 -12.18 8.58
C LEU A 132 -2.11 -12.71 7.17
N SER A 133 -1.89 -14.00 6.94
CA SER A 133 -2.10 -14.65 5.64
C SER A 133 -3.57 -14.65 5.21
N GLN A 134 -4.50 -14.85 6.15
CA GLN A 134 -5.94 -14.76 5.89
C GLN A 134 -6.34 -13.33 5.50
N GLY A 135 -5.88 -12.34 6.26
CA GLY A 135 -6.10 -10.93 5.97
C GLY A 135 -5.54 -10.53 4.60
N ALA A 136 -4.30 -10.93 4.32
CA ALA A 136 -3.61 -10.68 3.07
C ALA A 136 -4.37 -11.26 1.87
N SER A 137 -4.85 -12.50 2.00
CA SER A 137 -5.62 -13.16 0.94
C SER A 137 -6.97 -12.48 0.70
N GLY A 138 -7.67 -12.10 1.78
CA GLY A 138 -8.93 -11.36 1.71
C GLY A 138 -8.77 -9.99 1.04
N ALA A 139 -7.75 -9.21 1.44
CA ALA A 139 -7.48 -7.91 0.85
C ALA A 139 -7.17 -8.00 -0.65
N LYS A 140 -6.31 -8.95 -1.06
CA LYS A 140 -6.00 -9.18 -2.48
C LYS A 140 -7.25 -9.52 -3.29
N SER A 141 -8.10 -10.39 -2.76
CA SER A 141 -9.35 -10.79 -3.43
C SER A 141 -10.31 -9.60 -3.59
N ASP A 142 -10.50 -8.82 -2.54
CA ASP A 142 -11.39 -7.64 -2.55
C ASP A 142 -10.88 -6.59 -3.55
N ASP A 143 -9.59 -6.29 -3.51
CA ASP A 143 -8.98 -5.29 -4.40
C ASP A 143 -9.06 -5.76 -5.86
N THR A 144 -8.71 -7.03 -6.13
CA THR A 144 -8.82 -7.66 -7.47
C THR A 144 -10.24 -7.57 -8.02
N SER A 145 -11.23 -7.95 -7.21
CA SER A 145 -12.64 -7.93 -7.61
C SER A 145 -13.12 -6.51 -7.88
N SER A 146 -12.76 -5.55 -7.01
CA SER A 146 -13.20 -4.16 -7.14
C SER A 146 -12.57 -3.43 -8.34
N LEU A 147 -11.33 -3.78 -8.71
CA LEU A 147 -10.61 -3.18 -9.84
C LEU A 147 -11.05 -3.76 -11.19
N ARG A 148 -11.51 -5.02 -11.22
CA ARG A 148 -11.90 -5.74 -12.45
C ARG A 148 -12.80 -4.90 -13.34
N GLY A 149 -13.84 -4.30 -12.77
CA GLY A 149 -14.77 -3.44 -13.51
C GLY A 149 -14.34 -1.97 -13.54
N ALA A 150 -13.79 -1.45 -12.43
CA ALA A 150 -13.44 -0.04 -12.32
C ALA A 150 -12.41 0.41 -13.37
N VAL A 151 -11.39 -0.41 -13.64
CA VAL A 151 -10.39 -0.12 -14.67
C VAL A 151 -11.04 0.01 -16.04
N ILE A 152 -11.98 -0.87 -16.39
CA ILE A 152 -12.69 -0.81 -17.66
C ILE A 152 -13.58 0.43 -17.75
N ASP A 153 -14.25 0.78 -16.66
CA ASP A 153 -15.05 2.02 -16.59
C ASP A 153 -14.17 3.26 -16.84
N TRP A 154 -12.92 3.27 -16.32
CA TRP A 154 -11.96 4.34 -16.58
C TRP A 154 -11.49 4.38 -18.04
N LEU A 155 -11.20 3.22 -18.63
CA LEU A 155 -10.77 3.12 -20.03
C LEU A 155 -11.89 3.55 -20.97
N LYS A 156 -13.12 3.02 -20.80
CA LYS A 156 -14.28 3.44 -21.59
C LYS A 156 -14.59 4.93 -21.47
N LYS A 157 -14.31 5.53 -20.31
CA LYS A 157 -14.46 6.97 -20.08
C LYS A 157 -13.42 7.78 -20.86
N ASP A 158 -12.16 7.39 -20.80
CA ASP A 158 -11.04 8.14 -21.38
C ASP A 158 -10.94 7.93 -22.90
N PHE A 159 -11.29 6.75 -23.41
CA PHE A 159 -11.30 6.37 -24.84
C PHE A 159 -12.72 6.39 -25.42
N ARG A 160 -13.53 7.37 -25.00
CA ARG A 160 -14.91 7.50 -25.50
C ARG A 160 -14.93 7.71 -27.01
N GLY A 161 -15.73 6.90 -27.70
CA GLY A 161 -15.87 6.95 -29.15
C GLY A 161 -14.91 6.03 -29.90
N ASP A 162 -13.94 5.44 -29.21
CA ASP A 162 -13.08 4.38 -29.74
C ASP A 162 -13.84 3.04 -29.78
N ASP A 163 -13.80 2.34 -30.91
CA ASP A 163 -14.44 1.04 -31.06
C ASP A 163 -13.77 -0.02 -30.18
N ASP A 164 -12.45 0.06 -30.01
CA ASP A 164 -11.70 -0.87 -29.14
C ASP A 164 -12.15 -0.78 -27.68
N ALA A 165 -12.61 0.39 -27.24
CA ALA A 165 -13.13 0.56 -25.89
C ALA A 165 -14.49 -0.14 -25.71
N LYS A 166 -15.29 -0.30 -26.77
CA LYS A 166 -16.63 -0.92 -26.70
C LYS A 166 -16.52 -2.41 -26.37
N ASP A 167 -15.49 -3.07 -26.91
CA ASP A 167 -15.24 -4.50 -26.76
C ASP A 167 -14.69 -4.91 -25.37
N LEU A 168 -14.34 -3.93 -24.54
CA LEU A 168 -13.90 -4.20 -23.17
C LEU A 168 -15.09 -4.55 -22.27
N ASP A 169 -15.19 -5.83 -21.89
CA ASP A 169 -16.21 -6.29 -20.94
C ASP A 169 -15.79 -6.03 -19.49
N ARG A 170 -16.72 -5.51 -18.68
CA ARG A 170 -16.52 -5.17 -17.27
C ARG A 170 -16.34 -6.42 -16.40
N GLU A 171 -17.09 -7.47 -16.70
CA GLU A 171 -17.20 -8.71 -15.95
C GLU A 171 -16.39 -9.85 -16.59
N VAL A 172 -15.92 -9.75 -17.83
CA VAL A 172 -15.14 -10.80 -18.51
C VAL A 172 -13.77 -10.28 -18.92
N LYS A 173 -12.71 -11.08 -18.67
CA LYS A 173 -11.32 -10.70 -18.96
C LYS A 173 -10.80 -11.20 -20.31
N VAL A 174 -11.49 -12.11 -20.98
CA VAL A 174 -11.02 -12.78 -22.21
C VAL A 174 -10.69 -11.79 -23.33
N GLY A 175 -11.41 -10.66 -23.43
CA GLY A 175 -11.14 -9.62 -24.43
C GLY A 175 -10.13 -8.55 -24.00
N ARG A 176 -9.37 -8.75 -22.92
CA ARG A 176 -8.36 -7.80 -22.43
C ARG A 176 -6.96 -8.24 -22.84
N GLY A 177 -5.92 -7.67 -22.21
CA GLY A 177 -4.54 -8.03 -22.50
C GLY A 177 -4.11 -7.56 -23.89
N PHE A 178 -3.26 -8.36 -24.56
CA PHE A 178 -2.78 -8.07 -25.91
C PHE A 178 -3.81 -8.33 -27.01
N ARG A 179 -5.01 -8.86 -26.69
CA ARG A 179 -6.11 -9.03 -27.66
C ARG A 179 -6.86 -7.74 -27.96
N ASN A 180 -6.78 -6.74 -27.07
CA ASN A 180 -7.45 -5.47 -27.24
C ASN A 180 -6.41 -4.36 -27.40
N PRO A 181 -6.51 -3.48 -28.41
CA PRO A 181 -5.49 -2.47 -28.68
C PRO A 181 -5.22 -1.50 -27.51
N ILE A 182 -6.25 -1.12 -26.74
CA ILE A 182 -6.10 -0.19 -25.61
C ILE A 182 -5.34 -0.86 -24.47
N THR A 183 -5.79 -2.03 -24.01
CA THR A 183 -5.10 -2.74 -22.91
C THR A 183 -3.75 -3.25 -23.36
N GLY A 184 -3.61 -3.71 -24.59
CA GLY A 184 -2.35 -4.18 -25.16
C GLY A 184 -1.30 -3.08 -25.20
N ARG A 185 -1.67 -1.87 -25.64
CA ARG A 185 -0.78 -0.70 -25.60
C ARG A 185 -0.32 -0.37 -24.18
N LEU A 186 -1.23 -0.41 -23.21
CA LEU A 186 -0.93 -0.15 -21.79
C LEU A 186 0.02 -1.20 -21.18
N LEU A 187 -0.09 -2.44 -21.64
CA LEU A 187 0.72 -3.57 -21.17
C LEU A 187 2.03 -3.74 -21.94
N CYS A 188 2.13 -3.15 -23.14
CA CYS A 188 3.32 -3.25 -23.98
C CYS A 188 4.54 -2.73 -23.22
N PRO A 189 5.64 -3.50 -23.15
CA PRO A 189 6.92 -3.01 -22.66
C PRO A 189 7.30 -1.72 -23.39
N THR A 190 7.76 -0.73 -22.65
CA THR A 190 8.10 0.61 -23.18
C THR A 190 9.18 0.63 -24.26
N ILE A 191 10.02 -0.40 -24.30
CA ILE A 191 11.09 -0.58 -25.28
C ILE A 191 10.56 -1.13 -26.62
N LEU A 192 9.37 -1.74 -26.62
CA LEU A 192 8.76 -2.30 -27.83
C LEU A 192 7.77 -1.29 -28.44
N ASP A 193 7.71 -1.26 -29.78
CA ASP A 193 6.77 -0.44 -30.50
C ASP A 193 5.43 -1.16 -30.69
N TRP A 194 4.41 -0.74 -29.95
CA TRP A 194 3.06 -1.29 -30.07
C TRP A 194 2.43 -1.10 -31.46
N THR A 195 2.91 -0.14 -32.25
CA THR A 195 2.39 0.10 -33.61
C THR A 195 2.89 -0.94 -34.63
N ASP A 196 3.93 -1.71 -34.28
CA ASP A 196 4.41 -2.83 -35.10
C ASP A 196 3.53 -4.07 -34.92
N GLU A 197 2.95 -4.56 -36.02
CA GLU A 197 2.11 -5.76 -36.06
C GLU A 197 2.84 -7.02 -35.59
N ASN A 198 4.15 -7.13 -35.89
CA ASN A 198 4.95 -8.27 -35.47
C ASN A 198 5.09 -8.28 -33.94
N VAL A 199 5.38 -7.12 -33.34
CA VAL A 199 5.43 -6.95 -31.88
C VAL A 199 4.10 -7.35 -31.25
N ARG A 200 2.97 -6.88 -31.80
CA ARG A 200 1.64 -7.25 -31.29
C ARG A 200 1.39 -8.75 -31.35
N THR A 201 1.72 -9.37 -32.48
CA THR A 201 1.56 -10.81 -32.70
C THR A 201 2.44 -11.63 -31.74
N GLU A 202 3.69 -11.23 -31.56
CA GLU A 202 4.62 -11.90 -30.66
C GLU A 202 4.23 -11.75 -29.19
N LEU A 203 3.74 -10.58 -28.77
CA LEU A 203 3.22 -10.35 -27.42
C LEU A 203 1.96 -11.20 -27.18
N LEU A 204 1.04 -11.24 -28.14
CA LEU A 204 -0.17 -12.06 -28.07
C LEU A 204 0.16 -13.56 -27.94
N ASN A 205 1.16 -14.03 -28.67
CA ASN A 205 1.60 -15.43 -28.66
C ASN A 205 2.60 -15.76 -27.53
N SER A 206 2.96 -14.78 -26.68
CA SER A 206 3.97 -14.93 -25.62
C SER A 206 5.35 -15.36 -26.13
N THR A 207 5.74 -14.91 -27.33
CA THR A 207 7.03 -15.21 -27.97
C THR A 207 7.95 -13.98 -28.08
N ALA A 208 7.44 -12.79 -27.79
CA ALA A 208 8.21 -11.54 -27.83
C ALA A 208 9.45 -11.61 -26.95
N LYS A 209 10.56 -11.05 -27.45
CA LYS A 209 11.84 -11.00 -26.74
C LYS A 209 12.42 -9.60 -26.70
N ILE A 210 13.08 -9.29 -25.59
CA ILE A 210 13.91 -8.11 -25.41
C ILE A 210 15.29 -8.61 -24.97
N ASP A 211 16.35 -8.18 -25.66
CA ASP A 211 17.72 -8.61 -25.40
C ASP A 211 17.90 -10.14 -25.32
N GLY A 212 17.20 -10.88 -26.19
CA GLY A 212 17.24 -12.34 -26.27
C GLY A 212 16.41 -13.08 -25.22
N ASN A 213 15.85 -12.38 -24.24
CA ASN A 213 15.02 -12.95 -23.17
C ASN A 213 13.54 -12.78 -23.48
N LEU A 214 12.71 -13.75 -23.08
CA LEU A 214 11.26 -13.61 -23.17
C LEU A 214 10.78 -12.46 -22.31
N VAL A 215 9.82 -11.69 -22.83
CA VAL A 215 9.14 -10.64 -22.06
C VAL A 215 8.53 -11.25 -20.78
N ASN A 216 8.77 -10.59 -19.66
CA ASN A 216 8.35 -10.99 -18.32
C ASN A 216 8.07 -9.73 -17.46
N GLY A 217 7.80 -9.91 -16.17
CA GLY A 217 7.42 -8.81 -15.29
C GLY A 217 8.48 -7.72 -15.09
N SER A 218 9.77 -7.98 -15.34
CA SER A 218 10.83 -6.97 -15.24
C SER A 218 10.91 -6.05 -16.46
N HIS A 219 10.18 -6.35 -17.54
CA HIS A 219 10.10 -5.48 -18.71
C HIS A 219 8.96 -4.49 -18.53
N TRP A 220 9.30 -3.22 -18.34
CA TRP A 220 8.36 -2.21 -17.85
C TRP A 220 7.20 -1.92 -18.80
N PRO A 221 5.94 -2.22 -18.43
CA PRO A 221 4.78 -1.89 -19.24
C PRO A 221 4.54 -0.38 -19.26
N SER A 222 3.99 0.12 -20.38
CA SER A 222 3.79 1.56 -20.59
C SER A 222 2.89 2.22 -19.56
N PHE A 223 1.94 1.50 -18.95
CA PHE A 223 1.05 2.07 -17.92
C PHE A 223 1.79 2.58 -16.67
N LEU A 224 3.04 2.18 -16.44
CA LEU A 224 3.85 2.70 -15.34
C LEU A 224 4.26 4.17 -15.57
N TYR A 225 4.32 4.61 -16.82
CA TYR A 225 4.89 5.90 -17.18
C TYR A 225 3.83 7.00 -17.33
N ALA A 226 4.18 8.20 -16.87
CA ALA A 226 3.53 9.43 -17.29
C ALA A 226 4.17 9.92 -18.60
N GLY A 227 3.37 10.07 -19.65
CA GLY A 227 3.86 10.55 -20.95
C GLY A 227 4.51 9.44 -21.79
N ILE A 228 5.45 9.83 -22.65
CA ILE A 228 6.18 8.95 -23.56
C ILE A 228 7.50 8.55 -22.90
N PHE A 229 7.86 7.26 -23.00
CA PHE A 229 9.12 6.75 -22.49
C PHE A 229 10.33 7.48 -23.11
N ASN A 230 11.29 7.85 -22.28
CA ASN A 230 12.55 8.49 -22.69
C ASN A 230 13.69 7.50 -22.46
N SER A 231 14.32 7.00 -23.53
CA SER A 231 15.44 6.06 -23.44
C SER A 231 16.69 6.66 -22.83
N ASP A 232 16.89 7.98 -22.96
CA ASP A 232 18.07 8.68 -22.43
C ASP A 232 17.92 8.93 -20.93
N LEU A 233 16.68 9.08 -20.45
CA LEU A 233 16.33 9.32 -19.05
C LEU A 233 15.15 8.41 -18.63
N PRO A 234 15.39 7.09 -18.47
CA PRO A 234 14.33 6.10 -18.30
C PRO A 234 13.56 6.23 -16.97
N TRP A 235 14.05 7.01 -16.00
CA TRP A 235 13.33 7.29 -14.75
C TRP A 235 12.31 8.44 -14.88
N VAL A 236 12.35 9.23 -15.97
CA VAL A 236 11.41 10.35 -16.16
C VAL A 236 10.00 9.80 -16.40
N GLY A 237 9.07 10.21 -15.54
CA GLY A 237 7.68 9.74 -15.59
C GLY A 237 7.47 8.32 -15.06
N PHE A 238 8.54 7.61 -14.68
CA PHE A 238 8.43 6.23 -14.18
C PHE A 238 7.59 6.18 -12.89
N LEU A 239 6.69 5.19 -12.81
CA LEU A 239 5.72 5.00 -11.74
C LEU A 239 4.80 6.21 -11.48
N GLN A 240 4.61 7.10 -12.46
CA GLN A 240 3.68 8.23 -12.39
C GLN A 240 2.48 8.07 -13.34
N GLY A 241 2.30 6.88 -13.93
CA GLY A 241 1.23 6.62 -14.88
C GLY A 241 -0.18 6.90 -14.33
N LYS A 242 -1.02 7.48 -15.18
CA LYS A 242 -2.39 7.93 -14.84
C LYS A 242 -3.24 6.82 -14.22
N TYR A 243 -3.24 5.63 -14.84
CA TYR A 243 -4.04 4.50 -14.36
C TYR A 243 -3.45 3.86 -13.11
N LEU A 244 -2.13 3.93 -12.92
CA LEU A 244 -1.46 3.50 -11.70
C LEU A 244 -1.90 4.36 -10.51
N LEU A 245 -1.87 5.69 -10.67
CA LEU A 245 -2.35 6.62 -9.65
C LEU A 245 -3.84 6.42 -9.32
N ARG A 246 -4.70 6.23 -10.34
CA ARG A 246 -6.12 5.90 -10.13
C ARG A 246 -6.31 4.59 -9.38
N THR A 247 -5.54 3.55 -9.72
CA THR A 247 -5.56 2.24 -9.03
C THR A 247 -5.16 2.39 -7.57
N TYR A 248 -4.09 3.14 -7.30
CA TYR A 248 -3.64 3.39 -5.93
C TYR A 248 -4.73 4.07 -5.11
N CYS A 249 -5.34 5.15 -5.62
CA CYS A 249 -6.42 5.84 -4.92
C CYS A 249 -7.66 4.96 -4.74
N HIS A 250 -8.01 4.14 -5.73
CA HIS A 250 -9.11 3.19 -5.62
C HIS A 250 -8.90 2.21 -4.47
N ILE A 251 -7.67 1.70 -4.29
CA ILE A 251 -7.31 0.77 -3.22
C ILE A 251 -7.19 1.50 -1.87
N PHE A 252 -6.41 2.57 -1.78
CA PHE A 252 -5.98 3.13 -0.50
C PHE A 252 -6.88 4.25 0.03
N THR A 253 -7.48 5.08 -0.83
CA THR A 253 -8.30 6.21 -0.38
C THR A 253 -9.78 5.89 -0.49
N SER A 254 -10.30 5.77 -1.71
CA SER A 254 -11.68 5.31 -1.94
C SER A 254 -11.93 5.10 -3.44
N PRO A 255 -12.81 4.15 -3.82
CA PRO A 255 -13.22 3.98 -5.22
C PRO A 255 -13.82 5.26 -5.85
N SER A 256 -14.43 6.14 -5.06
CA SER A 256 -14.99 7.40 -5.56
C SER A 256 -13.91 8.44 -5.89
N SER A 257 -12.79 8.46 -5.15
CA SER A 257 -11.65 9.37 -5.45
C SER A 257 -10.98 9.07 -6.79
N ALA A 258 -11.16 7.88 -7.35
CA ALA A 258 -10.58 7.46 -8.62
C ALA A 258 -11.43 7.84 -9.86
N LYS A 259 -12.63 8.41 -9.68
CA LYS A 259 -13.60 8.66 -10.78
C LYS A 259 -13.46 10.03 -11.48
N GLY A 260 -12.63 10.93 -10.95
CA GLY A 260 -12.40 12.28 -11.49
C GLY A 260 -11.48 12.36 -12.72
N ASP A 261 -11.55 13.47 -13.46
CA ASP A 261 -10.62 13.76 -14.56
C ASP A 261 -9.21 14.07 -14.03
N THR A 262 -9.14 14.69 -12.85
CA THR A 262 -7.97 14.72 -11.97
C THR A 262 -8.18 13.72 -10.84
N VAL A 263 -7.15 12.96 -10.46
CA VAL A 263 -7.17 12.18 -9.22
C VAL A 263 -7.23 13.18 -8.07
N ALA A 264 -8.40 13.33 -7.46
CA ALA A 264 -8.64 14.27 -6.39
C ALA A 264 -8.99 13.47 -5.12
N PRO A 265 -7.99 13.11 -4.29
CA PRO A 265 -8.23 12.38 -3.05
C PRO A 265 -9.17 13.12 -2.10
N THR A 266 -9.21 14.46 -2.20
CA THR A 266 -9.97 15.35 -1.30
C THR A 266 -11.41 15.60 -1.72
N SER A 267 -11.81 15.26 -2.96
CA SER A 267 -13.20 15.51 -3.43
C SER A 267 -14.14 14.32 -3.18
N ALA A 268 -13.65 13.23 -2.61
CA ALA A 268 -14.43 12.03 -2.37
C ALA A 268 -15.32 12.18 -1.13
N ARG A 269 -16.63 12.37 -1.34
CA ARG A 269 -17.69 12.22 -0.32
C ARG A 269 -17.90 10.74 0.05
N SER A 270 -16.87 10.07 0.57
CA SER A 270 -17.01 8.73 1.12
C SER A 270 -17.52 8.80 2.56
N THR A 271 -18.54 8.01 2.91
CA THR A 271 -19.03 7.85 4.28
C THR A 271 -18.16 6.89 5.12
N ARG A 272 -17.17 6.25 4.49
CA ARG A 272 -16.26 5.29 5.13
C ARG A 272 -14.81 5.74 4.98
N CYS A 273 -14.01 5.52 6.02
CA CYS A 273 -12.55 5.73 5.98
C CYS A 273 -11.91 4.85 4.91
N GLY A 274 -10.96 5.42 4.16
CA GLY A 274 -10.13 4.68 3.22
C GLY A 274 -9.18 3.70 3.89
N ASN A 275 -8.70 2.71 3.16
CA ASN A 275 -7.73 1.74 3.69
C ASN A 275 -6.47 2.40 4.27
N ALA A 276 -5.98 3.50 3.67
CA ALA A 276 -4.87 4.28 4.23
C ALA A 276 -5.24 4.89 5.60
N ALA A 277 -6.41 5.53 5.70
CA ALA A 277 -6.87 6.15 6.94
C ALA A 277 -7.13 5.13 8.06
N ILE A 278 -7.68 3.95 7.73
CA ILE A 278 -7.95 2.87 8.69
C ILE A 278 -6.68 2.44 9.44
N PHE A 279 -5.54 2.42 8.76
CA PHE A 279 -4.25 2.04 9.34
C PHE A 279 -3.35 3.24 9.67
N GLY A 280 -3.90 4.46 9.65
CA GLY A 280 -3.14 5.67 9.99
C GLY A 280 -1.99 5.97 9.03
N MET A 281 -2.05 5.48 7.79
CA MET A 281 -1.02 5.70 6.77
C MET A 281 -0.95 7.18 6.40
N THR A 282 0.27 7.74 6.45
CA THR A 282 0.50 9.19 6.27
C THR A 282 1.37 9.52 5.07
N GLU A 283 1.95 8.47 4.48
CA GLU A 283 2.87 8.49 3.37
C GLU A 283 2.76 7.17 2.61
N VAL A 284 3.05 7.20 1.31
CA VAL A 284 3.11 6.01 0.46
C VAL A 284 4.37 5.21 0.77
N THR A 285 4.34 3.90 0.53
CA THR A 285 5.52 3.04 0.63
C THR A 285 5.90 2.52 -0.75
N PRO A 286 7.18 2.16 -0.98
CA PRO A 286 7.59 1.42 -2.18
C PRO A 286 6.72 0.18 -2.46
N ALA A 287 6.41 -0.60 -1.41
CA ALA A 287 5.53 -1.76 -1.52
C ALA A 287 4.10 -1.39 -1.92
N SER A 288 3.55 -0.27 -1.44
CA SER A 288 2.18 0.12 -1.81
C SER A 288 2.06 0.54 -3.26
N ILE A 289 3.09 1.18 -3.82
CA ILE A 289 3.13 1.51 -5.25
C ILE A 289 3.28 0.22 -6.08
N ALA A 290 4.20 -0.66 -5.70
CA ALA A 290 4.40 -1.95 -6.37
C ALA A 290 3.13 -2.84 -6.31
N TYR A 291 2.42 -2.85 -5.19
CA TYR A 291 1.15 -3.54 -5.01
C TYR A 291 0.08 -3.02 -5.99
N ALA A 292 -0.08 -1.68 -6.06
CA ALA A 292 -1.02 -1.07 -6.98
C ALA A 292 -0.68 -1.37 -8.45
N ALA A 293 0.61 -1.39 -8.80
CA ALA A 293 1.07 -1.76 -10.14
C ALA A 293 0.76 -3.22 -10.48
N ALA A 294 1.05 -4.16 -9.58
CA ALA A 294 0.74 -5.58 -9.76
C ALA A 294 -0.78 -5.81 -9.91
N GLN A 295 -1.60 -5.11 -9.12
CA GLN A 295 -3.06 -5.18 -9.23
C GLN A 295 -3.59 -4.60 -10.55
N LEU A 296 -3.05 -3.47 -11.00
CA LEU A 296 -3.41 -2.89 -12.30
C LEU A 296 -2.98 -3.78 -13.46
N PHE A 297 -1.75 -4.31 -13.41
CA PHE A 297 -1.23 -5.23 -14.42
C PHE A 297 -2.16 -6.42 -14.59
N PHE A 298 -2.56 -7.03 -13.47
CA PHE A 298 -3.53 -8.10 -13.51
C PHE A 298 -4.89 -7.64 -14.06
N ALA A 299 -5.42 -6.50 -13.62
CA ALA A 299 -6.72 -6.01 -14.09
C ALA A 299 -6.80 -5.75 -15.61
N LEU A 300 -5.69 -5.32 -16.21
CA LEU A 300 -5.52 -5.09 -17.65
C LEU A 300 -5.27 -6.37 -18.45
N SER A 301 -4.71 -7.42 -17.83
CA SER A 301 -4.44 -8.70 -18.49
C SER A 301 -5.71 -9.51 -18.80
N GLU A 302 -5.58 -10.52 -19.66
CA GLU A 302 -6.63 -11.53 -19.90
C GLU A 302 -6.69 -12.63 -18.82
N SER A 303 -5.69 -12.71 -17.93
CA SER A 303 -5.54 -13.83 -16.99
C SER A 303 -6.72 -13.91 -16.00
N ALA A 304 -7.33 -15.09 -15.87
CA ALA A 304 -8.45 -15.31 -14.95
C ALA A 304 -8.03 -15.42 -13.47
N VAL A 305 -6.79 -15.83 -13.20
CA VAL A 305 -6.29 -16.12 -11.85
C VAL A 305 -5.10 -15.25 -11.52
N PHE A 306 -5.17 -14.54 -10.38
CA PHE A 306 -4.03 -13.81 -9.83
C PHE A 306 -3.10 -14.83 -9.15
N SER A 307 -2.03 -15.24 -9.83
CA SER A 307 -1.09 -16.25 -9.32
C SER A 307 0.35 -15.78 -9.47
N LYS A 308 1.19 -16.14 -8.48
CA LYS A 308 2.64 -15.94 -8.52
C LYS A 308 3.36 -16.80 -9.57
N THR A 309 2.69 -17.83 -10.11
CA THR A 309 3.27 -18.75 -11.10
C THR A 309 2.83 -18.43 -12.53
N GLN A 310 2.01 -17.40 -12.73
CA GLN A 310 1.45 -17.09 -14.03
C GLN A 310 2.47 -16.34 -14.88
N LYS A 311 2.94 -16.96 -15.96
CA LYS A 311 4.00 -16.38 -16.81
C LYS A 311 3.49 -15.31 -17.78
N THR A 312 2.26 -15.42 -18.26
CA THR A 312 1.68 -14.45 -19.21
C THR A 312 1.31 -13.11 -18.56
N CYS A 313 1.10 -13.11 -17.25
CA CYS A 313 0.88 -11.93 -16.42
C CYS A 313 1.76 -12.06 -15.17
N ASP A 314 3.06 -11.92 -15.37
CA ASP A 314 4.08 -12.06 -14.32
C ASP A 314 4.05 -10.88 -13.33
N ALA A 315 2.99 -10.82 -12.53
CA ALA A 315 2.78 -9.77 -11.53
C ALA A 315 3.78 -9.87 -10.37
N LEU A 316 4.32 -11.06 -10.10
CA LEU A 316 5.41 -11.26 -9.15
C LEU A 316 6.70 -10.62 -9.65
N GLY A 317 7.10 -10.91 -10.89
CA GLY A 317 8.27 -10.31 -11.52
C GLY A 317 8.15 -8.78 -11.58
N LEU A 318 6.97 -8.26 -11.93
CA LEU A 318 6.72 -6.82 -11.93
C LEU A 318 6.85 -6.21 -10.52
N TYR A 319 6.21 -6.81 -9.52
CA TYR A 319 6.30 -6.34 -8.14
C TYR A 319 7.76 -6.32 -7.66
N ASN A 320 8.49 -7.42 -7.88
CA ASN A 320 9.89 -7.53 -7.47
C ASN A 320 10.77 -6.55 -8.21
N ALA A 321 10.63 -6.39 -9.53
CA ALA A 321 11.41 -5.42 -10.29
C ALA A 321 11.20 -4.00 -9.76
N ILE A 322 9.95 -3.60 -9.46
CA ILE A 322 9.66 -2.27 -8.90
C ILE A 322 10.35 -2.12 -7.53
N ARG A 323 10.29 -3.16 -6.69
CA ARG A 323 10.97 -3.19 -5.40
C ARG A 323 12.49 -3.12 -5.53
N ASP A 324 13.06 -3.88 -6.46
CA ASP A 324 14.49 -3.87 -6.77
C ASP A 324 14.94 -2.46 -7.18
N TRP A 325 14.15 -1.78 -8.03
CA TRP A 325 14.43 -0.38 -8.38
C TRP A 325 14.44 0.51 -7.14
N PHE A 326 13.38 0.52 -6.31
CA PHE A 326 13.33 1.35 -5.09
C PHE A 326 14.46 1.08 -4.07
N GLU A 327 15.06 -0.10 -4.12
CA GLU A 327 16.13 -0.54 -3.22
C GLU A 327 17.52 -0.31 -3.82
N GLU A 328 17.61 0.10 -5.08
CA GLU A 328 18.86 0.39 -5.78
C GLU A 328 19.47 1.74 -5.32
N PRO A 329 20.64 1.74 -4.63
CA PRO A 329 21.19 2.95 -4.06
C PRO A 329 21.48 4.06 -5.08
N VAL A 330 21.83 3.71 -6.32
CA VAL A 330 22.17 4.72 -7.34
C VAL A 330 20.99 5.65 -7.69
N PHE A 331 19.76 5.19 -7.49
CA PHE A 331 18.54 5.94 -7.81
C PHE A 331 17.89 6.62 -6.58
N THR A 332 18.61 6.74 -5.47
CA THR A 332 18.07 7.28 -4.21
C THR A 332 17.43 8.67 -4.38
N VAL A 333 18.01 9.54 -5.22
CA VAL A 333 17.48 10.90 -5.46
C VAL A 333 16.13 10.82 -6.19
N GLU A 334 16.05 9.99 -7.23
CA GLU A 334 14.85 9.73 -8.01
C GLU A 334 13.76 9.09 -7.14
N HIS A 335 14.12 8.13 -6.27
CA HIS A 335 13.19 7.50 -5.32
C HIS A 335 12.53 8.53 -4.41
N GLN A 336 13.34 9.38 -3.79
CA GLN A 336 12.86 10.40 -2.86
C GLN A 336 11.97 11.43 -3.55
N ALA A 337 12.35 11.86 -4.76
CA ALA A 337 11.56 12.76 -5.57
C ALA A 337 10.20 12.13 -5.95
N LEU A 338 10.19 10.86 -6.35
CA LEU A 338 8.99 10.10 -6.69
C LEU A 338 8.07 9.91 -5.47
N LEU A 339 8.60 9.45 -4.34
CA LEU A 339 7.82 9.27 -3.10
C LEU A 339 7.24 10.61 -2.62
N SER A 340 8.00 11.69 -2.72
CA SER A 340 7.51 13.04 -2.42
C SER A 340 6.38 13.47 -3.35
N TRP A 341 6.48 13.15 -4.65
CA TRP A 341 5.41 13.39 -5.60
C TRP A 341 4.15 12.60 -5.24
N TRP A 342 4.27 11.30 -4.98
CA TRP A 342 3.15 10.45 -4.58
C TRP A 342 2.50 10.92 -3.28
N ASN A 343 3.27 11.32 -2.28
CA ASN A 343 2.77 11.85 -1.02
C ASN A 343 1.96 13.13 -1.22
N ARG A 344 2.38 14.03 -2.12
CA ARG A 344 1.58 15.20 -2.51
C ARG A 344 0.29 14.82 -3.23
N GLN A 345 0.31 13.78 -4.07
CA GLN A 345 -0.88 13.33 -4.78
C GLN A 345 -1.89 12.66 -3.85
N VAL A 346 -1.44 11.79 -2.93
CA VAL A 346 -2.33 10.92 -2.12
C VAL A 346 -2.69 11.55 -0.77
N PHE A 347 -1.76 12.28 -0.16
CA PHE A 347 -1.88 12.86 1.18
C PHE A 347 -1.67 14.40 1.17
N PRO A 348 -2.39 15.15 0.32
CA PRO A 348 -2.12 16.58 0.09
C PRO A 348 -2.27 17.41 1.36
N ALA A 349 -3.16 17.06 2.29
CA ALA A 349 -3.33 17.82 3.54
C ALA A 349 -2.07 17.84 4.41
N ARG A 350 -1.23 16.81 4.33
CA ARG A 350 0.03 16.69 5.10
C ARG A 350 1.24 17.18 4.32
N HIS A 351 1.22 17.03 3.00
CA HIS A 351 2.41 17.24 2.15
C HIS A 351 2.30 18.43 1.19
N ALA A 352 1.17 19.12 1.14
CA ALA A 352 1.09 20.42 0.47
C ALA A 352 1.91 21.44 1.24
N HIS A 353 2.64 22.31 0.53
CA HIS A 353 3.25 23.49 1.13
C HIS A 353 2.14 24.40 1.65
N GLN A 354 1.91 24.35 2.96
CA GLN A 354 1.15 25.37 3.65
C GLN A 354 2.11 26.53 3.92
N SER A 355 1.75 27.73 3.48
CA SER A 355 2.47 28.93 3.91
C SER A 355 2.50 28.95 5.43
N THR A 356 3.69 28.91 6.02
CA THR A 356 3.88 29.10 7.47
C THR A 356 3.70 30.57 7.86
N LEU A 357 3.59 31.45 6.86
CA LEU A 357 3.38 32.86 7.06
C LEU A 357 1.90 33.11 7.37
N ASN A 358 1.62 33.59 8.58
CA ASN A 358 0.32 34.14 8.90
C ASN A 358 0.18 35.50 8.21
N HIS A 359 -0.27 35.50 6.96
CA HIS A 359 -0.40 36.69 6.13
C HIS A 359 -1.25 37.78 6.81
N GLY A 360 -2.33 37.39 7.50
CA GLY A 360 -3.16 38.34 8.26
C GLY A 360 -2.40 39.00 9.41
N LEU A 361 -1.61 38.23 10.16
CA LEU A 361 -0.78 38.78 11.24
C LEU A 361 0.34 39.69 10.72
N GLU A 362 0.96 39.35 9.58
CA GLU A 362 1.99 40.21 8.99
C GLU A 362 1.39 41.52 8.44
N GLN A 363 0.19 41.47 7.84
CA GLN A 363 -0.57 42.66 7.47
C GLN A 363 -0.89 43.54 8.69
N MET A 364 -1.28 42.93 9.82
CA MET A 364 -1.52 43.67 11.07
C MET A 364 -0.23 44.28 11.63
N ARG A 365 0.90 43.57 11.58
CA ARG A 365 2.22 44.10 11.99
C ARG A 365 2.64 45.27 11.11
N GLU A 366 2.44 45.18 9.80
CA GLU A 366 2.75 46.25 8.86
C GLU A 366 1.86 47.49 9.10
N ALA A 367 0.55 47.29 9.32
CA ALA A 367 -0.36 48.37 9.68
C ALA A 367 0.07 49.06 11.00
N ARG A 368 0.54 48.29 11.99
CA ARG A 368 1.06 48.82 13.25
C ARG A 368 2.35 49.62 13.06
N ARG A 369 3.28 49.14 12.20
CA ARG A 369 4.50 49.88 11.84
C ARG A 369 4.16 51.22 11.17
N LYS A 370 3.18 51.23 10.25
CA LYS A 370 2.69 52.45 9.57
C LYS A 370 2.08 53.45 10.56
N GLN A 371 1.23 53.00 11.48
CA GLN A 371 0.66 53.87 12.52
C GLN A 371 1.73 54.46 13.45
N ALA A 372 2.72 53.68 13.85
CA ALA A 372 3.82 54.16 14.70
C ALA A 372 4.68 55.22 13.97
N ALA A 373 4.95 55.02 12.68
CA ALA A 373 5.67 55.99 11.85
C ALA A 373 4.90 57.31 11.69
N LEU A 374 3.58 57.24 11.50
CA LEU A 374 2.71 58.43 11.42
C LEU A 374 2.65 59.20 12.74
N ALA A 375 2.63 58.50 13.88
CA ALA A 375 2.64 59.12 15.21
C ALA A 375 3.98 59.78 15.58
N GLN A 376 5.07 59.43 14.90
CA GLN A 376 6.41 60.00 15.10
C GLN A 376 6.73 61.13 14.11
N ALA A 377 5.83 61.45 13.18
CA ALA A 377 6.02 62.58 12.27
C ALA A 377 5.80 63.91 13.04
N PRO A 378 6.78 64.84 13.05
CA PRO A 378 6.65 66.10 13.75
C PRO A 378 5.54 66.95 13.12
N SER A 379 4.68 67.55 13.96
CA SER A 379 3.73 68.56 13.51
C SER A 379 4.51 69.76 13.00
N VAL A 380 4.52 69.99 11.69
CA VAL A 380 5.01 71.24 11.12
C VAL A 380 4.04 72.33 11.58
N GLY A 381 4.46 73.06 12.62
CA GLY A 381 3.81 74.27 13.08
C GLY A 381 3.97 75.36 12.03
N ASN A 382 2.87 76.06 11.76
CA ASN A 382 2.90 77.35 11.09
C ASN A 382 3.54 78.35 12.04
N ASP A 383 4.78 78.77 11.78
CA ASP A 383 5.36 79.94 12.44
C ASP A 383 5.20 81.17 11.53
N GLU A 384 4.56 82.18 12.11
CA GLU A 384 4.26 83.49 11.53
C GLU A 384 5.54 84.30 11.25
N GLU A 385 5.53 84.99 10.11
CA GLU A 385 6.61 85.79 9.55
C GLU A 385 6.60 87.20 10.19
N GLU A 386 7.51 87.47 11.14
CA GLU A 386 7.70 88.82 11.71
C GLU A 386 8.81 89.57 10.94
N ALA A 387 8.40 90.55 10.13
CA ALA A 387 9.26 91.38 9.29
C ALA A 387 10.12 92.39 10.10
N PRO A 388 11.35 92.70 9.67
CA PRO A 388 12.24 93.59 10.41
C PRO A 388 11.91 95.07 10.20
N ARG A 389 12.05 95.84 11.29
CA ARG A 389 11.91 97.30 11.34
C ARG A 389 13.18 97.98 10.80
N ASP A 390 13.07 98.67 9.68
CA ASP A 390 14.06 99.66 9.24
C ASP A 390 13.91 100.97 10.02
N ASN A 391 15.03 101.49 10.51
CA ASN A 391 15.12 102.82 11.10
C ASN A 391 16.38 103.54 10.58
N VAL A 392 16.26 104.87 10.51
CA VAL A 392 17.24 105.90 10.13
C VAL A 392 17.38 106.10 8.61
N GLY A 393 17.10 107.26 8.01
CA GLY A 393 17.04 108.63 8.54
C GLY A 393 17.99 109.54 7.77
N THR A 394 17.47 110.18 6.72
CA THR A 394 17.71 111.56 6.23
C THR A 394 19.11 112.19 6.34
N LYS A 395 19.66 112.69 5.23
CA LYS A 395 19.92 114.14 4.99
C LYS A 395 20.57 114.45 3.62
N GLN A 396 19.97 115.48 3.00
CA GLN A 396 20.42 116.41 1.95
C GLN A 396 20.75 115.90 0.55
#